data_AF-I3XRM4-F1
#
_entry.id   AF-I3XRM4-F1
#
_cell.length_a   1.000
_cell.length_b   1.000
_cell.length_c   1.000
_cell.angle_alpha   90.00
_cell.angle_beta   90.00
_cell.angle_gamma   90.00
#
_symmetry.space_group_name_H-M   'P 1'
#
loop_
_entity.id
_entity.type
_entity.pdbx_description
1 polymer ?
#
loop_
_entity_poly.entity_id
_entity_poly.type
_entity_poly.pdbx_seq_one_letter_code
_entity_poly.pdbx_strand_id
1 'polypeptide(L)'
;MSSGQGKTRAGRMGFQILIALGVSVLLLSLILMIQSIGYMEGAMVGASLLTALIGFSLLSASLYILRLAAYVYATDKRGESGEKEETGEK
;
A
#
# COMPACT_ATOMS: atom_id res chain seq x y z
N MET A 1 16.01 21.51 25.92
CA MET A 1 15.44 21.50 24.56
C MET A 1 15.79 20.16 23.90
N SER A 2 14.87 19.18 23.90
CA SER A 2 15.06 17.88 23.26
C SER A 2 13.70 17.35 22.78
N SER A 3 13.19 17.96 21.71
CA SER A 3 11.91 17.57 21.09
C SER A 3 12.02 17.70 19.58
N GLY A 4 12.99 17.01 18.97
CA GLY A 4 13.18 16.99 17.51
C GLY A 4 13.16 15.60 16.87
N GLN A 5 13.41 14.53 17.64
CA GLN A 5 13.62 13.18 17.07
C GLN A 5 12.39 12.27 17.00
N GLY A 6 11.24 12.67 17.56
CA GLY A 6 10.03 11.82 17.57
C GLY A 6 9.28 11.74 16.24
N LYS A 7 9.44 12.77 15.37
CA LYS A 7 8.60 12.94 14.17
C LYS A 7 9.06 12.07 12.99
N THR A 8 10.36 11.77 12.90
CA THR A 8 10.94 10.96 11.80
C THR A 8 10.71 9.45 11.98
N ARG A 9 10.58 8.95 13.23
CA ARG A 9 10.23 7.54 13.48
C ARG A 9 8.78 7.23 13.12
N ALA A 10 7.85 8.14 13.41
CA ALA A 10 6.44 7.95 13.12
C ALA A 10 6.16 7.87 11.60
N GLY A 11 6.82 8.69 10.79
CA GLY A 11 6.71 8.65 9.32
C GLY A 11 7.19 7.33 8.73
N ARG A 12 8.35 6.83 9.19
CA ARG A 12 8.90 5.52 8.78
C ARG A 12 8.01 4.34 9.19
N MET A 13 7.48 4.36 10.41
CA MET A 13 6.56 3.31 10.88
C MET A 13 5.25 3.34 10.07
N GLY A 14 4.70 4.53 9.80
CA GLY A 14 3.50 4.68 8.96
C GLY A 14 3.71 4.12 7.55
N PHE A 15 4.85 4.40 6.92
CA PHE A 15 5.21 3.84 5.62
C PHE A 15 5.31 2.31 5.62
N GLN A 16 5.97 1.73 6.62
CA GLN A 16 6.08 0.27 6.75
C GLN A 16 4.71 -0.40 6.95
N ILE A 17 3.83 0.23 7.75
CA ILE A 17 2.46 -0.27 7.97
C ILE A 17 1.65 -0.19 6.68
N LEU A 18 1.75 0.91 5.92
CA LEU A 18 1.04 1.05 4.63
C LEU A 18 1.49 0.00 3.62
N ILE A 19 2.79 -0.28 3.52
CA ILE A 19 3.30 -1.36 2.66
C ILE A 19 2.81 -2.72 3.14
N ALA A 20 2.95 -3.03 4.43
CA ALA A 20 2.53 -4.31 4.98
C ALA A 20 1.02 -4.55 4.75
N LEU A 21 0.20 -3.51 4.96
CA LEU A 21 -1.24 -3.56 4.73
C LEU A 21 -1.55 -3.74 3.23
N GLY A 22 -0.93 -2.93 2.37
CA GLY A 22 -1.13 -3.02 0.92
C GLY A 22 -0.78 -4.40 0.36
N VAL A 23 0.38 -4.95 0.75
CA VAL A 23 0.80 -6.30 0.33
C VAL A 23 -0.12 -7.38 0.88
N SER A 24 -0.56 -7.28 2.13
CA SER A 24 -1.48 -8.24 2.74
C SER A 24 -2.83 -8.27 2.03
N VAL A 25 -3.38 -7.09 1.72
CA VAL A 25 -4.66 -6.97 0.99
C VAL A 25 -4.51 -7.47 -0.45
N LEU A 26 -3.37 -7.24 -1.10
CA LEU A 26 -3.08 -7.75 -2.43
C LEU A 26 -3.04 -9.29 -2.46
N LEU A 27 -2.38 -9.91 -1.48
CA LEU A 27 -2.38 -11.38 -1.36
C LEU A 27 -3.78 -11.93 -1.12
N LEU A 28 -4.56 -11.28 -0.25
CA LEU A 28 -5.96 -11.67 0.00
C LEU A 28 -6.80 -11.60 -1.27
N SER A 29 -6.62 -10.54 -2.07
CA SER A 29 -7.30 -10.37 -3.35
C SER A 29 -6.98 -11.50 -4.33
N LEU A 30 -5.71 -11.91 -4.43
CA LEU A 30 -5.29 -13.01 -5.29
C LEU A 30 -5.90 -14.35 -4.84
N ILE A 31 -5.95 -14.61 -3.52
CA ILE A 31 -6.59 -15.81 -2.97
C ILE A 31 -8.07 -15.85 -3.36
N LEU A 32 -8.78 -14.73 -3.24
CA LEU A 32 -10.20 -14.64 -3.63
C LEU A 32 -10.39 -14.85 -5.13
N MET A 33 -9.48 -14.34 -5.98
CA MET A 33 -9.52 -14.64 -7.42
C MET A 33 -9.33 -16.13 -7.71
N ILE A 34 -8.38 -16.79 -7.05
CA ILE A 34 -8.20 -18.24 -7.20
C ILE A 34 -9.45 -19.00 -6.74
N GLN A 35 -10.06 -18.57 -5.63
CA GLN A 35 -11.27 -19.19 -5.11
C GLN A 35 -12.48 -18.97 -6.03
N SER A 36 -12.56 -17.81 -6.71
CA SER A 36 -13.57 -17.55 -7.74
C SER A 36 -13.51 -18.58 -8.88
N ILE A 37 -12.31 -18.96 -9.31
CA ILE A 37 -12.13 -20.00 -10.34
C ILE A 37 -12.69 -21.34 -9.85
N GLY A 38 -12.42 -21.72 -8.60
CA GLY A 38 -12.98 -22.94 -8.01
C GLY A 38 -14.51 -22.94 -7.91
N TYR A 39 -15.13 -21.79 -7.64
CA TYR A 39 -16.60 -21.67 -7.63
C TYR A 39 -17.24 -21.87 -9.02
N MET A 40 -16.52 -21.58 -10.11
CA MET A 40 -16.99 -21.86 -11.48
C MET A 40 -17.06 -23.36 -11.76
N GLU A 41 -16.15 -24.14 -11.17
CA GLU A 41 -16.11 -25.60 -11.29
C GLU A 41 -17.33 -26.26 -10.62
N GLY A 42 -17.84 -25.67 -9.54
CA GLY A 42 -19.04 -26.12 -8.81
C GLY A 42 -20.39 -25.64 -9.38
N ALA A 43 -20.43 -25.10 -10.60
CA ALA A 43 -21.61 -24.47 -11.22
C ALA A 43 -22.22 -23.28 -10.42
N MET A 44 -21.50 -22.73 -9.45
CA MET A 44 -21.92 -21.56 -8.67
C MET A 44 -21.42 -20.25 -9.29
N VAL A 45 -21.93 -19.91 -10.47
CA VAL A 45 -21.53 -18.71 -11.23
C VAL A 45 -21.78 -17.41 -10.45
N GLY A 46 -22.86 -17.34 -9.66
CA GLY A 46 -23.14 -16.15 -8.84
C GLY A 46 -22.08 -15.94 -7.74
N ALA A 47 -21.63 -17.01 -7.10
CA ALA A 47 -20.60 -16.94 -6.06
C ALA A 47 -19.22 -16.61 -6.67
N SER A 48 -18.89 -17.16 -7.84
CA SER A 48 -17.64 -16.82 -8.51
C SER A 48 -17.57 -15.35 -8.89
N LEU A 49 -18.65 -14.80 -9.47
CA LEU A 49 -18.73 -13.39 -9.83
C LEU A 49 -18.63 -12.47 -8.61
N LEU A 50 -19.34 -12.81 -7.52
CA LEU A 50 -19.28 -12.02 -6.28
C LEU A 50 -17.87 -12.02 -5.69
N THR A 51 -17.23 -13.19 -5.59
CA THR A 51 -15.86 -13.31 -5.06
C THR A 51 -14.84 -12.61 -5.96
N ALA A 52 -15.01 -12.66 -7.28
CA ALA A 52 -14.17 -11.92 -8.23
C ALA A 52 -14.33 -10.40 -8.09
N LEU A 53 -15.56 -9.91 -7.90
CA LEU A 53 -15.85 -8.49 -7.66
C LEU A 53 -15.21 -7.97 -6.38
N ILE A 54 -15.30 -8.74 -5.30
CA ILE A 54 -14.66 -8.43 -4.02
C ILE A 54 -13.14 -8.46 -4.19
N GLY A 55 -12.59 -9.51 -4.83
CA GLY A 55 -11.17 -9.62 -5.13
C GLY A 55 -10.65 -8.42 -5.93
N PHE A 56 -11.36 -8.02 -6.99
CA PHE A 56 -10.97 -6.88 -7.83
C PHE A 56 -11.06 -5.54 -7.09
N SER A 57 -12.08 -5.36 -6.24
CA SER A 57 -12.22 -4.17 -5.40
C SER A 57 -11.07 -4.06 -4.39
N LEU A 58 -10.70 -5.18 -3.75
CA LEU A 58 -9.55 -5.26 -2.85
C LEU A 58 -8.22 -5.05 -3.58
N LEU A 59 -8.10 -5.54 -4.82
CA LEU A 59 -6.92 -5.27 -5.66
C LEU A 59 -6.77 -3.77 -5.90
N SER A 60 -7.84 -3.10 -6.33
CA SER A 60 -7.85 -1.65 -6.56
C SER A 60 -7.47 -0.88 -5.28
N ALA A 61 -8.04 -1.26 -4.13
CA ALA A 61 -7.71 -0.67 -2.83
C ALA A 61 -6.23 -0.88 -2.45
N SER A 62 -5.69 -2.09 -2.65
CA SER A 62 -4.29 -2.39 -2.35
C SER A 62 -3.32 -1.54 -3.18
N LEU A 63 -3.59 -1.40 -4.48
CA LEU A 63 -2.78 -0.58 -5.38
C LEU A 63 -2.86 0.90 -5.01
N TYR A 64 -4.01 1.38 -4.56
CA TYR A 64 -4.16 2.74 -4.03
C TYR A 64 -3.31 2.96 -2.78
N ILE A 65 -3.33 2.03 -1.82
CA ILE A 65 -2.52 2.10 -0.60
C ILE A 65 -1.01 2.07 -0.93
N LEU A 66 -0.59 1.19 -1.85
CA LEU A 66 0.81 1.11 -2.29
C LEU A 66 1.25 2.37 -3.02
N ARG A 67 0.37 2.95 -3.85
CA ARG A 67 0.61 4.25 -4.48
C ARG A 67 0.77 5.36 -3.45
N LEU A 68 -0.07 5.38 -2.41
CA LEU A 68 0.02 6.33 -1.30
C LEU A 68 1.36 6.18 -0.56
N ALA A 69 1.78 4.94 -0.29
CA ALA A 69 3.08 4.67 0.32
C ALA A 69 4.23 5.20 -0.55
N ALA A 70 4.21 4.97 -1.86
CA ALA A 70 5.20 5.49 -2.79
C ALA A 70 5.23 7.03 -2.82
N TYR A 71 4.06 7.70 -2.75
CA TYR A 71 3.97 9.16 -2.62
C TYR A 71 4.62 9.64 -1.33
N VAL A 72 4.29 9.04 -0.19
CA VAL A 72 4.88 9.39 1.12
C VAL A 72 6.40 9.27 1.07
N TYR A 73 6.90 8.17 0.52
CA TYR A 73 8.35 7.95 0.34
C TYR A 73 8.99 9.01 -0.56
N ALA A 74 8.36 9.35 -1.70
CA ALA A 74 8.86 10.37 -2.61
C ALA A 74 8.86 11.77 -1.99
N THR A 75 7.82 12.12 -1.20
CA THR A 75 7.77 13.39 -0.48
C THR A 75 8.82 13.50 0.62
N ASP A 76 9.07 12.40 1.35
CA ASP A 76 10.10 12.35 2.40
C ASP A 76 11.50 12.55 1.80
N LYS A 77 11.80 11.84 0.70
CA LYS A 77 13.03 12.02 -0.10
C LYS A 77 13.18 13.43 -0.68
N ARG A 78 12.09 14.07 -1.12
CA ARG A 78 12.12 15.43 -1.67
C ARG A 78 12.38 16.48 -0.59
N GLY A 79 11.93 16.22 0.65
CA GLY A 79 12.28 17.03 1.83
C GLY A 79 13.78 16.96 2.15
N GLU A 80 14.38 15.76 2.13
CA GLU A 80 15.83 15.60 2.34
C GLU A 80 16.69 16.21 1.21
N SER A 81 16.20 16.20 -0.03
CA SER A 81 16.94 16.82 -1.15
C SER A 81 16.90 18.35 -1.13
N GLY A 82 15.85 18.97 -0.56
CA GLY A 82 15.77 20.43 -0.41
C GLY A 82 16.70 20.99 0.67
N GLU A 83 17.00 20.21 1.71
CA GLU A 83 17.90 20.64 2.80
C GLU A 83 19.39 20.55 2.43
N LYS A 84 19.73 19.83 1.35
CA LYS A 84 21.11 19.70 0.86
C LYS A 84 21.55 20.77 -0.13
N GLU A 85 20.62 21.52 -0.73
CA GLU A 85 20.97 22.64 -1.63
C GLU A 85 21.26 23.94 -0.87
N GLU A 86 20.68 24.19 0.31
CA GLU A 86 20.94 25.42 1.08
C GLU A 86 22.22 25.40 1.94
N THR A 87 22.89 24.25 2.09
CA THR A 87 24.12 24.14 2.91
C THR A 87 25.37 23.86 2.06
N GLY A 88 25.31 24.11 0.75
CA GLY A 88 26.38 23.85 -0.22
C GLY A 88 26.99 25.09 -0.88
N GLU A 89 26.65 26.30 -0.43
CA GLU A 89 27.23 27.53 -0.98
C GLU A 89 27.82 28.40 0.16
N LYS A 90 29.06 28.07 0.55
CA LYS A 90 30.03 29.03 1.10
C LYS A 90 31.43 28.65 0.63
#